data_AF-A0A816GZB5-F1
#
_entry.id   AF-A0A816GZB5-F1
#
_cell.length_a   1.000
_cell.length_b   1.000
_cell.length_c   1.000
_cell.angle_alpha   90.00
_cell.angle_beta   90.00
_cell.angle_gamma   90.00
#
_symmetry.space_group_name_H-M   'P 1'
#
loop_
_entity.id
_entity.type
_entity.pdbx_description
1 polymer ?
#
loop_
_entity_poly.entity_id
_entity_poly.type
_entity_poly.pdbx_seq_one_letter_code
_entity_poly.pdbx_strand_id
1 'polypeptide(L)'
;KQNLRISYEKYDANRLVEKYDPSCSKNKFLSIAFDQKLDNEFVEQVLSNVVRINDEIYHFIGHSNSQLKSRSCYLYAGPIDEIEKILNDNGDFQKIKNLSKRVARIGLLFSSCTPSIHIESDHVVDIDDVERNGYTFTDGCGIIGRKLAKEIVPYLSGFKKPMLTIDEDNSHEENPCPCAFQIRYQGYKGVLMINDDDNDDAIRVRPSMKKFTGTISTCLCVCDDGYSGPRLGFLIKQFIILLSGLNIPDEIFLKKQEESFRDIVHMCDDMNIALKYCLYFDRIDLVHHLLANNIEVVQTQVQSMQKKALESVEKLKIPITKSRLAFGVCDPYGILKPDEVYFRPTFNGRQLMLDSKICFVAKSPSYHLGDILVLKLTSYKQLEHLYDVVVFSTNGARPRPNEIAGSDLDGDKYLICWDNDLIPKKINKPMDYSSTAKAQESALIERKDRIAQFA
;
A
#
# COMPACT_ATOMS: atom_id res chain seq x y z
N LYS A 1 -2.52 -6.05 38.55
CA LYS A 1 -2.83 -4.69 38.03
C LYS A 1 -2.02 -4.48 36.76
N GLN A 2 -2.48 -5.04 35.63
CA GLN A 2 -1.97 -4.69 34.31
C GLN A 2 -3.10 -3.95 33.61
N ASN A 3 -2.82 -2.78 33.05
CA ASN A 3 -3.83 -1.90 32.46
C ASN A 3 -4.25 -2.46 31.10
N LEU A 4 -5.22 -3.37 31.10
CA LEU A 4 -5.89 -3.80 29.87
C LEU A 4 -6.76 -2.64 29.37
N ARG A 5 -6.36 -2.01 28.28
CA ARG A 5 -7.18 -1.00 27.60
C ARG A 5 -8.05 -1.69 26.55
N ILE A 6 -9.30 -1.96 26.90
CA ILE A 6 -10.30 -2.43 25.93
C ILE A 6 -10.93 -1.18 25.30
N SER A 7 -10.65 -0.91 24.03
CA SER A 7 -11.33 0.11 23.24
C SER A 7 -12.38 -0.54 22.34
N TYR A 8 -13.60 -0.02 22.36
CA TYR A 8 -14.66 -0.42 21.44
C TYR A 8 -14.61 0.52 20.22
N GLU A 9 -14.14 0.01 19.09
CA GLU A 9 -14.16 0.69 17.81
C GLU A 9 -15.00 -0.13 16.83
N LYS A 10 -15.78 0.55 15.97
CA LYS A 10 -16.43 -0.12 14.84
C LYS A 10 -15.33 -0.73 13.97
N TYR A 11 -15.41 -2.03 13.69
CA TYR A 11 -14.37 -2.72 12.91
C TYR A 11 -14.23 -2.12 11.52
N ASP A 12 -13.00 -2.09 11.03
CA ASP A 12 -12.70 -1.82 9.62
C ASP A 12 -13.46 -2.81 8.72
N ALA A 13 -13.96 -2.31 7.58
CA ALA A 13 -14.56 -3.15 6.56
C ALA A 13 -13.52 -4.17 6.08
N ASN A 14 -13.86 -5.45 6.18
CA ASN A 14 -13.01 -6.54 5.69
C ASN A 14 -13.87 -7.70 5.22
N ARG A 15 -13.24 -8.64 4.51
CA ARG A 15 -13.93 -9.73 3.82
C ARG A 15 -14.70 -10.68 4.75
N LEU A 16 -14.23 -10.88 5.98
CA LEU A 16 -14.90 -11.76 6.93
C LEU A 16 -16.09 -11.05 7.59
N VAL A 17 -15.88 -9.82 8.05
CA VAL A 17 -16.96 -9.04 8.68
C VAL A 17 -18.11 -8.85 7.68
N GLU A 18 -17.80 -8.49 6.42
CA GLU A 18 -18.81 -8.33 5.38
C GLU A 18 -19.61 -9.62 5.13
N LYS A 19 -18.94 -10.78 5.14
CA LYS A 19 -19.59 -12.06 4.87
C LYS A 19 -20.42 -12.58 6.04
N TYR A 20 -19.98 -12.40 7.27
CA TYR A 20 -20.56 -13.05 8.45
C TYR A 20 -21.35 -12.10 9.38
N ASP A 21 -21.07 -10.80 9.37
CA ASP A 21 -21.77 -9.77 10.15
C ASP A 21 -21.73 -8.37 9.50
N PRO A 22 -22.29 -8.20 8.29
CA PRO A 22 -22.16 -6.97 7.50
C PRO A 22 -22.76 -5.72 8.18
N SER A 23 -23.82 -5.89 8.98
CA SER A 23 -24.45 -4.80 9.73
C SER A 23 -23.74 -4.49 11.05
N CYS A 24 -22.76 -5.31 11.46
CA CYS A 24 -22.18 -5.35 12.80
C CYS A 24 -23.22 -5.46 13.93
N SER A 25 -24.48 -5.75 13.62
CA SER A 25 -25.58 -5.71 14.59
C SER A 25 -25.64 -6.97 15.43
N LYS A 26 -24.96 -8.04 15.00
CA LYS A 26 -24.89 -9.30 15.73
C LYS A 26 -23.71 -9.35 16.69
N ASN A 27 -22.84 -8.33 16.70
CA ASN A 27 -21.61 -8.26 17.50
C ASN A 27 -20.77 -9.54 17.38
N LYS A 28 -20.70 -10.13 16.18
CA LYS A 28 -20.03 -11.42 15.99
C LYS A 28 -18.52 -11.33 16.05
N PHE A 29 -17.96 -10.16 15.78
CA PHE A 29 -16.52 -9.91 15.86
C PHE A 29 -16.22 -8.94 16.98
N LEU A 30 -15.02 -9.08 17.56
CA LEU A 30 -14.44 -8.14 18.50
C LEU A 30 -12.98 -7.87 18.18
N SER A 31 -12.57 -6.61 18.12
CA SER A 31 -11.18 -6.21 18.01
C SER A 31 -10.68 -5.81 19.39
N ILE A 32 -9.59 -6.42 19.83
CA ILE A 32 -8.93 -6.04 21.09
C ILE A 32 -7.50 -5.62 20.80
N ALA A 33 -7.01 -4.62 21.53
CA ALA A 33 -5.64 -4.14 21.46
C ALA A 33 -4.96 -4.34 22.82
N PHE A 34 -3.72 -4.83 22.78
CA PHE A 34 -2.89 -5.03 23.95
C PHE A 34 -1.84 -3.93 24.03
N ASP A 35 -1.63 -3.37 25.22
CA ASP A 35 -0.52 -2.42 25.43
C ASP A 35 0.81 -3.11 25.13
N GLN A 36 1.68 -2.40 24.40
CA GLN A 36 2.99 -2.89 23.97
C GLN A 36 3.91 -3.31 25.13
N LYS A 37 3.63 -2.85 26.35
CA LYS A 37 4.38 -3.21 27.56
C LYS A 37 3.88 -4.47 28.25
N LEU A 38 2.74 -5.04 27.84
CA LEU A 38 2.22 -6.27 28.44
C LEU A 38 3.10 -7.45 28.05
N ASP A 39 3.28 -8.36 29.00
CA ASP A 39 4.03 -9.59 28.81
C ASP A 39 3.35 -10.53 27.79
N ASN A 40 4.14 -11.23 26.99
CA ASN A 40 3.63 -12.11 25.93
C ASN A 40 2.91 -13.33 26.51
N GLU A 41 3.38 -13.90 27.63
CA GLU A 41 2.70 -15.04 28.28
C GLU A 41 1.31 -14.60 28.78
N PHE A 42 1.19 -13.36 29.26
CA PHE A 42 -0.11 -12.82 29.66
C PHE A 42 -1.07 -12.68 28.47
N VAL A 43 -0.60 -12.17 27.33
CA VAL A 43 -1.41 -12.09 26.10
C VAL A 43 -1.84 -13.48 25.64
N GLU A 44 -0.91 -14.44 25.62
CA GLU A 44 -1.19 -15.82 25.25
C GLU A 44 -2.23 -16.46 26.20
N GLN A 45 -2.12 -16.24 27.51
CA GLN A 45 -3.09 -16.72 28.49
C GLN A 45 -4.49 -16.11 28.26
N VAL A 46 -4.59 -14.81 28.01
CA VAL A 46 -5.88 -14.14 27.75
C VAL A 46 -6.54 -14.73 26.50
N LEU A 47 -5.78 -14.90 25.42
CA LEU A 47 -6.30 -15.36 24.13
C LEU A 47 -6.56 -16.87 24.07
N SER A 48 -5.78 -17.66 24.82
CA SER A 48 -5.99 -19.11 24.94
C SER A 48 -7.30 -19.42 25.67
N ASN A 49 -7.64 -18.59 26.67
CA ASN A 49 -8.89 -18.63 27.39
C ASN A 49 -10.03 -17.92 26.62
N VAL A 50 -11.15 -17.71 27.29
CA VAL A 50 -12.30 -16.98 26.76
C VAL A 50 -12.28 -15.52 27.19
N VAL A 51 -12.63 -14.62 26.28
CA VAL A 51 -12.87 -13.21 26.60
C VAL A 51 -14.37 -13.01 26.70
N ARG A 52 -14.87 -12.74 27.91
CA ARG A 52 -16.30 -12.48 28.14
C ARG A 52 -16.55 -10.97 28.21
N ILE A 53 -17.43 -10.47 27.35
CA ILE A 53 -17.91 -9.09 27.40
C ILE A 53 -19.44 -9.15 27.43
N ASN A 54 -20.03 -8.59 28.49
CA ASN A 54 -21.45 -8.77 28.82
C ASN A 54 -21.80 -10.27 28.89
N ASP A 55 -22.78 -10.71 28.12
CA ASP A 55 -23.23 -12.11 28.05
C ASP A 55 -22.64 -12.89 26.86
N GLU A 56 -21.76 -12.25 26.09
CA GLU A 56 -21.14 -12.87 24.91
C GLU A 56 -19.73 -13.41 25.23
N ILE A 57 -19.41 -14.56 24.62
CA ILE A 57 -18.14 -15.27 24.77
C ILE A 57 -17.37 -15.17 23.47
N TYR A 58 -16.18 -14.57 23.53
CA TYR A 58 -15.33 -14.35 22.37
C TYR A 58 -14.06 -15.21 22.43
N HIS A 59 -13.67 -15.74 21.28
CA HIS A 59 -12.46 -16.51 21.08
C HIS A 59 -11.60 -15.93 19.97
N PHE A 60 -10.27 -15.94 20.14
CA PHE A 60 -9.33 -15.55 19.09
C PHE A 60 -9.58 -16.27 17.76
N ILE A 61 -9.67 -15.49 16.67
CA ILE A 61 -9.83 -15.98 15.30
C ILE A 61 -8.65 -15.60 14.39
N GLY A 62 -8.04 -14.42 14.58
CA GLY A 62 -6.88 -14.01 13.78
C GLY A 62 -6.58 -12.52 13.85
N HIS A 63 -5.64 -12.07 13.04
CA HIS A 63 -5.22 -10.67 12.95
C HIS A 63 -4.66 -10.37 11.55
N SER A 64 -4.73 -9.12 11.11
CA SER A 64 -4.00 -8.64 9.93
C SER A 64 -2.52 -8.35 10.25
N ASN A 65 -1.72 -8.07 9.21
CA ASN A 65 -0.33 -7.62 9.41
C ASN A 65 -0.25 -6.26 10.11
N SER A 66 -1.18 -5.35 9.85
CA SER A 66 -1.23 -4.06 10.53
C SER A 66 -1.57 -4.25 12.01
N GLN A 67 -2.54 -5.11 12.30
CA GLN A 67 -2.95 -5.46 13.65
C GLN A 67 -1.82 -6.13 14.46
N LEU A 68 -1.01 -6.98 13.82
CA LEU A 68 0.19 -7.54 14.45
C LEU A 68 1.14 -6.44 14.93
N LYS A 69 1.40 -5.41 14.11
CA LYS A 69 2.27 -4.28 14.48
C LYS A 69 1.70 -3.46 15.63
N SER A 70 0.37 -3.27 15.66
CA SER A 70 -0.32 -2.54 16.73
C SER A 70 -0.64 -3.39 17.96
N ARG A 71 -0.24 -4.68 17.99
CA ARG A 71 -0.62 -5.66 19.03
C ARG A 71 -2.14 -5.72 19.23
N SER A 72 -2.89 -5.75 18.14
CA SER A 72 -4.34 -5.97 18.15
C SER A 72 -4.73 -7.22 17.37
N CYS A 73 -5.91 -7.76 17.64
CA CYS A 73 -6.43 -8.94 16.96
C CYS A 73 -7.95 -8.99 16.97
N TYR A 74 -8.51 -9.82 16.11
CA TYR A 74 -9.93 -10.17 16.10
C TYR A 74 -10.22 -11.41 16.94
N LEU A 75 -11.33 -11.32 17.66
CA LEU A 75 -12.05 -12.41 18.31
C LEU A 75 -13.41 -12.60 17.64
N TYR A 76 -13.99 -13.77 17.81
CA TYR A 76 -15.30 -14.15 17.27
C TYR A 76 -16.23 -14.67 18.38
N ALA A 77 -17.50 -14.26 18.35
CA ALA A 77 -18.55 -14.69 19.26
C ALA A 77 -19.24 -15.97 18.75
N GLY A 78 -18.69 -17.12 19.16
CA GLY A 78 -19.19 -18.44 18.81
C GLY A 78 -18.24 -19.56 19.24
N PRO A 79 -18.68 -20.83 19.18
CA PRO A 79 -17.85 -21.98 19.53
C PRO A 79 -16.62 -22.10 18.63
N ILE A 80 -15.56 -22.72 19.15
CA ILE A 80 -14.28 -22.90 18.45
C ILE A 80 -14.46 -23.68 17.13
N ASP A 81 -15.35 -24.67 17.09
CA ASP A 81 -15.62 -25.44 15.86
C ASP A 81 -16.20 -24.57 14.74
N GLU A 82 -17.01 -23.57 15.08
CA GLU A 82 -17.53 -22.60 14.11
C GLU A 82 -16.41 -21.71 13.59
N ILE A 83 -15.46 -21.32 14.43
CA ILE A 83 -14.28 -20.54 14.02
C ILE A 83 -13.42 -21.34 13.03
N GLU A 84 -13.11 -22.59 13.33
CA GLU A 84 -12.33 -23.43 12.39
C GLU A 84 -13.10 -23.66 11.09
N LYS A 85 -14.44 -23.80 11.16
CA LYS A 85 -15.27 -23.86 9.95
C LYS A 85 -15.18 -22.57 9.13
N ILE A 86 -15.30 -21.40 9.76
CA ILE A 86 -15.14 -20.11 9.07
C ILE A 86 -13.78 -20.02 8.38
N LEU A 87 -12.70 -20.42 9.06
CA LEU A 87 -11.36 -20.39 8.45
C LEU A 87 -11.26 -21.37 7.26
N ASN A 88 -11.77 -22.59 7.40
CA ASN A 88 -11.76 -23.59 6.33
C ASN A 88 -12.64 -23.19 5.13
N ASP A 89 -13.79 -22.53 5.37
CA ASP A 89 -14.69 -22.02 4.32
C ASP A 89 -14.08 -20.84 3.53
N ASN A 90 -12.99 -20.25 4.02
CA ASN A 90 -12.34 -19.11 3.37
C ASN A 90 -10.90 -19.40 2.94
N GLY A 91 -10.42 -20.65 3.04
CA GLY A 91 -9.18 -21.08 2.43
C GLY A 91 -8.64 -22.43 2.91
N ASP A 92 -7.86 -23.08 2.04
CA ASP A 92 -7.19 -24.36 2.30
C ASP A 92 -5.93 -24.19 3.19
N PHE A 93 -6.02 -23.44 4.28
CA PHE A 93 -4.87 -23.10 5.12
C PHE A 93 -4.17 -24.33 5.71
N GLN A 94 -4.87 -25.45 5.84
CA GLN A 94 -4.34 -26.73 6.32
C GLN A 94 -3.21 -27.30 5.44
N LYS A 95 -3.18 -26.93 4.14
CA LYS A 95 -2.10 -27.28 3.20
C LYS A 95 -0.79 -26.54 3.50
N ILE A 96 -0.84 -25.41 4.21
CA ILE A 96 0.33 -24.58 4.53
C ILE A 96 0.96 -25.09 5.83
N LYS A 97 2.01 -25.90 5.77
CA LYS A 97 2.63 -26.54 6.95
C LYS A 97 3.58 -25.65 7.75
N ASN A 98 3.92 -24.46 7.25
CA ASN A 98 4.68 -23.48 8.00
C ASN A 98 3.76 -22.55 8.81
N LEU A 99 3.97 -22.47 10.13
CA LEU A 99 3.12 -21.70 11.06
C LEU A 99 3.04 -20.23 10.68
N SER A 100 4.19 -19.56 10.56
CA SER A 100 4.25 -18.12 10.29
C SER A 100 3.63 -17.78 8.93
N LYS A 101 3.87 -18.61 7.90
CA LYS A 101 3.24 -18.47 6.57
C LYS A 101 1.73 -18.69 6.66
N ARG A 102 1.26 -19.69 7.41
CA ARG A 102 -0.18 -19.96 7.59
C ARG A 102 -0.88 -18.80 8.28
N VAL A 103 -0.34 -18.32 9.40
CA VAL A 103 -0.87 -17.15 10.13
C VAL A 103 -0.90 -15.92 9.23
N ALA A 104 0.16 -15.67 8.47
CA ALA A 104 0.19 -14.57 7.51
C ALA A 104 -0.87 -14.69 6.39
N ARG A 105 -1.20 -15.92 5.94
CA ARG A 105 -2.27 -16.12 4.92
C ARG A 105 -3.66 -15.99 5.50
N ILE A 106 -3.90 -16.52 6.70
CA ILE A 106 -5.14 -16.28 7.46
C ILE A 106 -5.33 -14.78 7.68
N GLY A 107 -4.26 -14.06 8.01
CA GLY A 107 -4.27 -12.61 8.22
C GLY A 107 -4.75 -11.78 7.02
N LEU A 108 -4.70 -12.33 5.80
CA LEU A 108 -5.22 -11.67 4.61
C LEU A 108 -6.76 -11.55 4.63
N LEU A 109 -7.45 -12.40 5.39
CA LEU A 109 -8.90 -12.32 5.60
C LEU A 109 -9.33 -11.09 6.40
N PHE A 110 -8.42 -10.59 7.26
CA PHE A 110 -8.65 -9.47 8.17
C PHE A 110 -8.03 -8.16 7.68
N SER A 111 -7.49 -8.14 6.45
CA SER A 111 -7.00 -6.89 5.86
C SER A 111 -8.18 -5.93 5.70
N SER A 112 -8.01 -4.68 6.14
CA SER A 112 -8.97 -3.63 5.83
C SER A 112 -9.03 -3.42 4.32
N CYS A 113 -10.24 -3.45 3.78
CA CYS A 113 -10.50 -3.25 2.37
C CYS A 113 -11.98 -2.94 2.11
N THR A 114 -12.21 -2.12 1.10
CA THR A 114 -13.54 -1.81 0.59
C THR A 114 -13.98 -2.87 -0.42
N PRO A 115 -15.09 -3.60 -0.18
CA PRO A 115 -15.73 -4.42 -1.20
C PRO A 115 -16.15 -3.58 -2.40
N SER A 116 -15.89 -4.06 -3.62
CA SER A 116 -16.21 -3.32 -4.84
C SER A 116 -17.13 -4.12 -5.76
N ILE A 117 -16.59 -4.71 -6.83
CA ILE A 117 -17.31 -5.47 -7.84
C ILE A 117 -17.15 -6.98 -7.65
N HIS A 118 -18.08 -7.75 -8.22
CA HIS A 118 -17.95 -9.19 -8.36
C HIS A 118 -17.32 -9.53 -9.70
N ILE A 119 -16.29 -10.38 -9.70
CA ILE A 119 -15.58 -10.83 -10.90
C ILE A 119 -15.71 -12.35 -10.98
N GLU A 120 -16.52 -12.80 -11.94
CA GLU A 120 -16.74 -14.20 -12.22
C GLU A 120 -15.54 -14.85 -12.91
N SER A 121 -15.46 -16.18 -12.85
CA SER A 121 -14.25 -16.92 -13.27
C SER A 121 -13.90 -16.79 -14.74
N ASP A 122 -14.88 -16.53 -15.60
CA ASP A 122 -14.72 -16.26 -17.03
C ASP A 122 -14.06 -14.90 -17.32
N HIS A 123 -14.11 -13.97 -16.37
CA HIS A 123 -13.41 -12.68 -16.40
C HIS A 123 -12.06 -12.69 -15.66
N VAL A 124 -11.56 -13.88 -15.26
CA VAL A 124 -10.24 -14.06 -14.64
C VAL A 124 -9.34 -14.84 -15.59
N VAL A 125 -8.26 -14.21 -16.02
CA VAL A 125 -7.26 -14.81 -16.91
C VAL A 125 -5.97 -15.02 -16.13
N ASP A 126 -5.49 -16.26 -16.03
CA ASP A 126 -4.15 -16.52 -15.49
C ASP A 126 -3.09 -16.18 -16.57
N ILE A 127 -2.07 -15.40 -16.19
CA ILE A 127 -0.91 -15.08 -17.03
C ILE A 127 0.39 -15.42 -16.31
N ASP A 128 1.41 -15.84 -17.06
CA ASP A 128 2.69 -16.27 -16.49
C ASP A 128 3.50 -15.11 -15.92
N ASP A 129 4.14 -15.30 -14.77
CA ASP A 129 5.13 -14.36 -14.27
C ASP A 129 6.33 -14.21 -15.22
N VAL A 130 6.90 -13.00 -15.30
CA VAL A 130 8.17 -12.80 -16.00
C VAL A 130 9.31 -13.17 -15.07
N GLU A 131 9.93 -14.33 -15.30
CA GLU A 131 11.01 -14.84 -14.46
C GLU A 131 12.34 -14.89 -15.20
N ARG A 132 13.42 -14.51 -14.52
CA ARG A 132 14.79 -14.62 -15.03
C ARG A 132 15.78 -14.72 -13.88
N ASN A 133 16.78 -15.59 -14.03
CA ASN A 133 17.85 -15.79 -13.03
C ASN A 133 17.36 -16.08 -11.60
N GLY A 134 16.22 -16.79 -11.46
CA GLY A 134 15.63 -17.09 -10.15
C GLY A 134 14.91 -15.92 -9.49
N TYR A 135 14.68 -14.82 -10.22
CA TYR A 135 13.87 -13.69 -9.76
C TYR A 135 12.60 -13.55 -10.58
N THR A 136 11.53 -13.11 -9.92
CA THR A 136 10.24 -12.78 -10.52
C THR A 136 10.13 -11.26 -10.70
N PHE A 137 10.10 -10.77 -11.94
CA PHE A 137 10.05 -9.34 -12.28
C PHE A 137 8.66 -8.74 -12.12
N THR A 138 7.64 -9.59 -12.05
CA THR A 138 6.22 -9.23 -11.94
C THR A 138 5.62 -9.60 -10.59
N ASP A 139 6.45 -9.84 -9.57
CA ASP A 139 6.02 -10.41 -8.27
C ASP A 139 4.92 -9.57 -7.62
N GLY A 140 3.69 -10.06 -7.66
CA GLY A 140 2.54 -9.37 -7.08
C GLY A 140 1.85 -8.37 -8.00
N CYS A 141 2.23 -8.23 -9.28
CA CYS A 141 1.66 -7.25 -10.22
C CYS A 141 0.88 -7.91 -11.36
N GLY A 142 -0.43 -7.74 -11.37
CA GLY A 142 -1.35 -8.16 -12.44
C GLY A 142 -1.92 -6.98 -13.23
N ILE A 143 -2.92 -7.26 -14.07
CA ILE A 143 -3.54 -6.28 -14.97
C ILE A 143 -5.05 -6.28 -14.77
N ILE A 144 -5.69 -5.12 -14.83
CA ILE A 144 -7.15 -4.99 -14.86
C ILE A 144 -7.57 -4.27 -16.14
N GLY A 145 -8.60 -4.80 -16.80
CA GLY A 145 -9.24 -4.15 -17.93
C GLY A 145 -9.85 -2.80 -17.52
N ARG A 146 -9.70 -1.77 -18.35
CA ARG A 146 -10.13 -0.41 -18.04
C ARG A 146 -11.64 -0.30 -17.78
N LYS A 147 -12.46 -1.16 -18.39
CA LYS A 147 -13.90 -1.24 -18.11
C LYS A 147 -14.17 -1.63 -16.66
N LEU A 148 -13.58 -2.73 -16.18
CA LEU A 148 -13.72 -3.15 -14.77
C LEU A 148 -13.12 -2.12 -13.80
N ALA A 149 -11.99 -1.53 -14.16
CA ALA A 149 -11.35 -0.50 -13.32
C ALA A 149 -12.28 0.71 -13.10
N LYS A 150 -13.01 1.13 -14.13
CA LYS A 150 -14.02 2.19 -14.04
C LYS A 150 -15.23 1.78 -13.17
N GLU A 151 -15.62 0.51 -13.17
CA GLU A 151 -16.70 -0.01 -12.31
C GLU A 151 -16.32 -0.05 -10.81
N ILE A 152 -15.03 -0.11 -10.48
CA ILE A 152 -14.54 -0.04 -9.09
C ILE A 152 -14.66 1.38 -8.51
N VAL A 153 -14.51 2.41 -9.34
CA VAL A 153 -14.40 3.82 -8.92
C VAL A 153 -15.51 4.29 -7.98
N PRO A 154 -16.81 4.00 -8.22
CA PRO A 154 -17.90 4.43 -7.33
C PRO A 154 -17.78 3.90 -5.88
N TYR A 155 -17.06 2.81 -5.67
CA TYR A 155 -16.86 2.20 -4.35
C TYR A 155 -15.69 2.83 -3.58
N LEU A 156 -14.79 3.55 -4.24
CA LEU A 156 -13.60 4.11 -3.62
C LEU A 156 -13.96 5.34 -2.79
N SER A 157 -14.13 5.14 -1.48
CA SER A 157 -14.34 6.24 -0.54
C SER A 157 -13.17 7.23 -0.62
N GLY A 158 -13.45 8.46 -1.05
CA GLY A 158 -12.45 9.52 -1.16
C GLY A 158 -11.76 9.62 -2.51
N PHE A 159 -11.99 8.69 -3.45
CA PHE A 159 -11.63 8.96 -4.83
C PHE A 159 -12.55 10.03 -5.37
N LYS A 160 -12.02 11.24 -5.49
CA LYS A 160 -12.58 12.25 -6.36
C LYS A 160 -11.59 12.43 -7.48
N LYS A 161 -12.01 12.24 -8.74
CA LYS A 161 -11.18 12.59 -9.89
C LYS A 161 -10.68 13.98 -9.65
N PRO A 162 -9.38 14.15 -9.41
CA PRO A 162 -8.85 15.47 -9.29
C PRO A 162 -9.31 16.25 -10.53
N MET A 163 -9.71 17.51 -10.41
CA MET A 163 -9.69 18.42 -11.58
C MET A 163 -8.27 18.48 -12.25
N LEU A 164 -7.35 17.59 -11.86
CA LEU A 164 -5.98 17.41 -12.30
C LEU A 164 -5.78 16.56 -13.57
N THR A 165 -6.80 16.37 -14.38
CA THR A 165 -6.60 15.91 -15.77
C THR A 165 -7.30 16.89 -16.70
N ILE A 166 -6.74 18.08 -16.80
CA ILE A 166 -6.89 18.85 -18.03
C ILE A 166 -5.83 18.25 -18.95
N ASP A 167 -6.25 17.39 -19.88
CA ASP A 167 -5.38 16.99 -20.99
C ASP A 167 -4.94 18.26 -21.75
N GLU A 168 -3.83 18.21 -22.48
CA GLU A 168 -3.32 19.37 -23.24
C GLU A 168 -4.40 20.00 -24.16
N ASP A 169 -5.44 19.23 -24.52
CA ASP A 169 -6.55 19.61 -25.39
C ASP A 169 -7.84 20.05 -24.67
N ASN A 170 -7.85 20.25 -23.34
CA ASN A 170 -9.06 20.54 -22.54
C ASN A 170 -10.17 19.46 -22.66
N SER A 171 -9.87 18.24 -23.11
CA SER A 171 -10.85 17.15 -23.11
C SER A 171 -11.03 16.62 -21.70
N HIS A 172 -12.26 16.71 -21.18
CA HIS A 172 -12.62 16.02 -19.94
C HIS A 172 -12.82 14.54 -20.26
N GLU A 173 -11.94 13.67 -19.77
CA GLU A 173 -12.28 12.24 -19.74
C GLU A 173 -13.52 12.08 -18.84
N GLU A 174 -14.64 11.70 -19.45
CA GLU A 174 -15.97 11.63 -18.81
C GLU A 174 -16.00 10.64 -17.63
N ASN A 175 -15.09 9.65 -17.60
CA ASN A 175 -15.04 8.64 -16.55
C ASN A 175 -13.61 8.37 -16.01
N PRO A 176 -13.14 9.15 -15.03
CA PRO A 176 -11.82 9.01 -14.40
C PRO A 176 -11.57 7.74 -13.63
N CYS A 177 -10.32 7.25 -13.69
CA CYS A 177 -9.93 6.03 -13.00
C CYS A 177 -8.47 6.11 -12.48
N PRO A 178 -8.14 5.57 -11.29
CA PRO A 178 -6.75 5.29 -10.93
C PRO A 178 -6.10 4.29 -11.90
N CYS A 179 -4.77 4.38 -12.07
CA CYS A 179 -4.02 3.44 -12.91
C CYS A 179 -3.63 2.15 -12.21
N ALA A 180 -3.76 2.06 -10.88
CA ALA A 180 -3.44 0.85 -10.16
C ALA A 180 -4.26 0.71 -8.87
N PHE A 181 -4.56 -0.53 -8.51
CA PHE A 181 -5.31 -0.91 -7.32
C PHE A 181 -4.59 -2.01 -6.57
N GLN A 182 -4.31 -1.81 -5.28
CA GLN A 182 -3.92 -2.89 -4.37
C GLN A 182 -5.18 -3.65 -3.96
N ILE A 183 -5.23 -4.93 -4.30
CA ILE A 183 -6.45 -5.74 -4.17
C ILE A 183 -6.30 -6.92 -3.22
N ARG A 184 -7.46 -7.41 -2.79
CA ARG A 184 -7.69 -8.76 -2.26
C ARG A 184 -8.82 -9.38 -3.07
N TYR A 185 -8.55 -10.51 -3.72
CA TYR A 185 -9.54 -11.25 -4.49
C TYR A 185 -9.31 -12.73 -4.28
N GLN A 186 -10.27 -13.46 -3.69
CA GLN A 186 -10.08 -14.87 -3.31
C GLN A 186 -8.76 -15.10 -2.54
N GLY A 187 -7.88 -15.97 -3.05
CA GLY A 187 -6.53 -16.18 -2.53
C GLY A 187 -5.44 -15.29 -3.13
N TYR A 188 -5.79 -14.38 -4.04
CA TYR A 188 -4.89 -13.44 -4.69
C TYR A 188 -4.69 -12.16 -3.86
N LYS A 189 -3.44 -11.75 -3.73
CA LYS A 189 -2.97 -10.47 -3.17
C LYS A 189 -2.00 -9.85 -4.17
N GLY A 190 -2.18 -8.57 -4.45
CA GLY A 190 -1.21 -7.83 -5.25
C GLY A 190 -1.74 -6.46 -5.68
N VAL A 191 -1.09 -5.91 -6.70
CA VAL A 191 -1.53 -4.71 -7.42
C VAL A 191 -2.04 -5.12 -8.80
N LEU A 192 -3.19 -4.59 -9.22
CA LEU A 192 -3.65 -4.64 -10.61
C LEU A 192 -3.44 -3.26 -11.23
N MET A 193 -2.65 -3.18 -12.30
CA MET A 193 -2.52 -1.97 -13.11
C MET A 193 -3.50 -1.96 -14.27
N ILE A 194 -4.01 -0.80 -14.65
CA ILE A 194 -4.92 -0.68 -15.79
C ILE A 194 -4.18 -1.04 -17.09
N ASN A 195 -4.90 -1.61 -18.05
CA ASN A 195 -4.45 -1.67 -19.42
C ASN A 195 -4.96 -0.46 -20.23
N ASP A 196 -4.53 -0.38 -21.49
CA ASP A 196 -4.92 0.70 -22.39
C ASP A 196 -6.18 0.39 -23.25
N ASP A 197 -6.81 -0.77 -23.07
CA ASP A 197 -8.01 -1.17 -23.83
C ASP A 197 -9.29 -0.90 -23.02
N ASP A 198 -10.07 0.08 -23.48
CA ASP A 198 -11.36 0.48 -22.91
C ASP A 198 -12.43 -0.62 -22.91
N ASN A 199 -12.30 -1.64 -23.77
CA ASN A 199 -13.28 -2.72 -23.87
C ASN A 199 -12.91 -3.96 -23.04
N ASP A 200 -11.73 -3.98 -22.45
CA ASP A 200 -11.27 -5.11 -21.67
C ASP A 200 -12.03 -5.18 -20.34
N ASP A 201 -12.72 -6.31 -20.14
CA ASP A 201 -13.53 -6.61 -18.96
C ASP A 201 -13.01 -7.79 -18.14
N ALA A 202 -11.70 -8.05 -18.20
CA ALA A 202 -11.06 -9.10 -17.42
C ALA A 202 -9.97 -8.58 -16.47
N ILE A 203 -9.71 -9.34 -15.40
CA ILE A 203 -8.46 -9.23 -14.66
C ILE A 203 -7.49 -10.31 -15.13
N ARG A 204 -6.20 -9.97 -15.17
CA ARG A 204 -5.11 -10.91 -15.41
C ARG A 204 -4.30 -11.05 -14.14
N VAL A 205 -4.27 -12.27 -13.60
CA VAL A 205 -3.61 -12.59 -12.33
C VAL A 205 -2.41 -13.51 -12.58
N ARG A 206 -1.41 -13.43 -11.70
CA ARG A 206 -0.15 -14.18 -11.82
C ARG A 206 0.02 -15.22 -10.71
N PRO A 207 0.81 -16.28 -10.93
CA PRO A 207 1.18 -17.23 -9.87
C PRO A 207 1.73 -16.58 -8.61
N SER A 208 2.60 -15.57 -8.74
CA SER A 208 3.18 -14.80 -7.63
C SER A 208 2.13 -14.12 -6.75
N MET A 209 0.98 -13.76 -7.30
CA MET A 209 -0.12 -13.13 -6.56
C MET A 209 -0.94 -14.14 -5.74
N LYS A 210 -0.97 -15.42 -6.13
CA LYS A 210 -1.82 -16.45 -5.51
C LYS A 210 -1.20 -16.97 -4.21
N LYS A 211 -1.73 -16.53 -3.08
CA LYS A 211 -1.15 -16.81 -1.75
C LYS A 211 -1.74 -18.05 -1.07
N PHE A 212 -2.97 -18.43 -1.42
CA PHE A 212 -3.68 -19.64 -0.98
C PHE A 212 -4.86 -19.97 -1.94
N THR A 213 -5.57 -21.08 -1.72
CA THR A 213 -6.73 -21.54 -2.52
C THR A 213 -7.93 -21.82 -1.62
N GLY A 214 -9.10 -22.17 -2.19
CA GLY A 214 -10.26 -22.67 -1.45
C GLY A 214 -11.31 -21.61 -1.06
N THR A 215 -11.14 -20.36 -1.47
CA THR A 215 -12.14 -19.30 -1.28
C THR A 215 -13.07 -19.22 -2.49
N ILE A 216 -14.38 -19.13 -2.28
CA ILE A 216 -15.40 -19.08 -3.34
C ILE A 216 -15.89 -17.65 -3.64
N SER A 217 -15.61 -16.68 -2.76
CA SER A 217 -16.08 -15.30 -2.95
C SER A 217 -15.49 -14.67 -4.22
N THR A 218 -16.37 -14.22 -5.12
CA THR A 218 -16.01 -13.49 -6.34
C THR A 218 -15.91 -11.97 -6.13
N CYS A 219 -16.11 -11.47 -4.91
CA CYS A 219 -15.96 -10.04 -4.63
C CYS A 219 -14.49 -9.63 -4.64
N LEU A 220 -14.14 -8.67 -5.50
CA LEU A 220 -12.87 -7.97 -5.48
C LEU A 220 -12.95 -6.84 -4.44
N CYS A 221 -11.96 -6.80 -3.55
CA CYS A 221 -11.85 -5.73 -2.57
C CYS A 221 -10.58 -4.91 -2.83
N VAL A 222 -10.69 -3.58 -2.70
CA VAL A 222 -9.55 -2.66 -2.78
C VAL A 222 -9.11 -2.32 -1.37
N CYS A 223 -7.81 -2.43 -1.08
CA CYS A 223 -7.27 -2.06 0.23
C CYS A 223 -7.45 -0.56 0.52
N ASP A 224 -7.49 -0.18 1.80
CA ASP A 224 -7.50 1.23 2.19
C ASP A 224 -6.25 1.95 1.66
N ASP A 225 -6.44 3.16 1.12
CA ASP A 225 -5.42 3.91 0.37
C ASP A 225 -4.73 3.10 -0.74
N GLY A 226 -5.42 2.05 -1.20
CA GLY A 226 -4.98 1.01 -2.12
C GLY A 226 -5.22 1.35 -3.58
N TYR A 227 -5.14 2.63 -3.97
CA TYR A 227 -5.25 3.05 -5.36
C TYR A 227 -4.21 4.12 -5.69
N SER A 228 -3.73 4.16 -6.94
CA SER A 228 -2.73 5.15 -7.37
C SER A 228 -3.25 6.58 -7.30
N GLY A 229 -2.34 7.53 -7.06
CA GLY A 229 -2.69 8.93 -6.90
C GLY A 229 -1.48 9.81 -6.56
N PRO A 230 -1.61 11.14 -6.66
CA PRO A 230 -0.49 12.09 -6.63
C PRO A 230 0.06 12.39 -5.23
N ARG A 231 0.33 11.36 -4.43
CA ARG A 231 0.80 11.50 -3.05
C ARG A 231 2.20 12.09 -3.00
N LEU A 232 2.37 13.19 -2.27
CA LEU A 232 3.66 13.87 -2.18
C LEU A 232 4.69 12.99 -1.47
N GLY A 233 5.89 12.91 -2.01
CA GLY A 233 7.01 12.25 -1.34
C GLY A 233 7.62 13.13 -0.25
N PHE A 234 8.28 12.49 0.71
CA PHE A 234 8.95 13.17 1.82
C PHE A 234 10.17 12.39 2.28
N LEU A 235 11.18 13.10 2.74
CA LEU A 235 12.30 12.49 3.42
C LEU A 235 11.89 12.12 4.85
N ILE A 236 12.31 10.93 5.27
CA ILE A 236 12.27 10.49 6.67
C ILE A 236 13.70 10.38 7.18
N LYS A 237 13.87 10.29 8.51
CA LYS A 237 15.18 10.11 9.16
C LYS A 237 16.05 9.04 8.48
N GLN A 238 15.48 7.89 8.11
CA GLN A 238 16.19 6.80 7.45
C GLN A 238 16.74 7.22 6.09
N PHE A 239 15.93 7.86 5.23
CA PHE A 239 16.40 8.34 3.93
C PHE A 239 17.46 9.43 4.07
N ILE A 240 17.34 10.33 5.06
CA ILE A 240 18.37 11.35 5.33
C ILE A 240 19.71 10.68 5.67
N ILE A 241 19.71 9.68 6.56
CA ILE A 241 20.92 8.94 6.94
C ILE A 241 21.54 8.24 5.72
N LEU A 242 20.74 7.56 4.90
CA LEU A 242 21.24 6.86 3.72
C LEU A 242 21.79 7.82 2.66
N LEU A 243 21.09 8.93 2.39
CA LEU A 243 21.54 9.93 1.43
C LEU A 243 22.81 10.66 1.90
N SER A 244 22.92 10.98 3.20
CA SER A 244 24.15 11.51 3.79
C SER A 244 25.30 10.50 3.67
N GLY A 245 25.05 9.21 3.93
CA GLY A 245 26.02 8.12 3.69
C GLY A 245 26.42 7.92 2.22
N LEU A 246 25.60 8.38 1.27
CA LEU A 246 25.92 8.44 -0.17
C LEU A 246 26.58 9.76 -0.58
N ASN A 247 26.98 10.60 0.39
CA ASN A 247 27.64 11.90 0.23
C ASN A 247 26.75 13.01 -0.36
N ILE A 248 25.43 12.99 -0.12
CA ILE A 248 24.64 14.21 -0.24
C ILE A 248 25.04 15.13 0.91
N PRO A 249 25.47 16.38 0.64
CA PRO A 249 25.91 17.29 1.70
C PRO A 249 24.78 17.64 2.67
N ASP A 250 25.10 17.71 3.97
CA ASP A 250 24.10 17.90 5.02
C ASP A 250 23.39 19.27 4.91
N GLU A 251 24.07 20.28 4.36
CA GLU A 251 23.50 21.60 4.08
C GLU A 251 22.29 21.54 3.12
N ILE A 252 22.22 20.54 2.25
CA ILE A 252 21.07 20.33 1.38
C ILE A 252 19.85 19.96 2.22
N PHE A 253 19.99 19.04 3.18
CA PHE A 253 18.87 18.65 4.04
C PHE A 253 18.40 19.81 4.93
N LEU A 254 19.34 20.58 5.47
CA LEU A 254 19.03 21.78 6.26
C LEU A 254 18.26 22.81 5.42
N LYS A 255 18.67 23.03 4.17
CA LYS A 255 17.95 23.91 3.24
C LYS A 255 16.53 23.40 2.95
N LYS A 256 16.35 22.10 2.66
CA LYS A 256 15.00 21.51 2.44
C LYS A 256 14.12 21.60 3.70
N GLN A 257 14.72 21.49 4.89
CA GLN A 257 14.01 21.68 6.15
C GLN A 257 13.55 23.13 6.34
N GLU A 258 14.42 24.11 6.06
CA GLU A 258 14.09 25.53 6.13
C GLU A 258 13.00 25.92 5.11
N GLU A 259 13.06 25.38 3.89
CA GLU A 259 11.98 25.48 2.90
C GLU A 259 10.66 24.92 3.47
N SER A 260 10.68 23.74 4.09
CA SER A 260 9.49 23.17 4.71
C SER A 260 8.94 24.00 5.87
N PHE A 261 9.78 24.69 6.65
CA PHE A 261 9.30 25.57 7.73
C PHE A 261 8.61 26.81 7.17
N ARG A 262 9.19 27.41 6.13
CA ARG A 262 8.55 28.53 5.42
C ARG A 262 7.21 28.12 4.83
N ASP A 263 7.14 26.93 4.24
CA ASP A 263 5.88 26.39 3.73
C ASP A 263 4.84 26.25 4.85
N ILE A 264 5.20 25.70 6.01
CA ILE A 264 4.25 25.56 7.13
C ILE A 264 3.72 26.92 7.57
N VAL A 265 4.57 27.94 7.67
CA VAL A 265 4.16 29.30 8.07
C VAL A 265 3.17 29.90 7.08
N HIS A 266 3.41 29.75 5.78
CA HIS A 266 2.62 30.38 4.71
C HIS A 266 1.50 29.50 4.13
N MET A 267 1.31 28.29 4.64
CA MET A 267 0.33 27.32 4.10
C MET A 267 -1.10 27.86 4.03
N CYS A 268 -1.49 28.75 4.94
CA CYS A 268 -2.82 29.34 4.97
C CYS A 268 -2.98 30.53 4.00
N ASP A 269 -1.88 31.08 3.50
CA ASP A 269 -1.84 32.30 2.69
C ASP A 269 -1.47 32.02 1.22
N ASP A 270 -0.79 30.90 0.94
CA ASP A 270 -0.36 30.49 -0.40
C ASP A 270 -1.05 29.21 -0.85
N MET A 271 -1.82 29.31 -1.94
CA MET A 271 -2.58 28.20 -2.51
C MET A 271 -1.70 27.05 -3.00
N ASN A 272 -0.52 27.31 -3.57
CA ASN A 272 0.38 26.26 -4.03
C ASN A 272 0.96 25.48 -2.85
N ILE A 273 1.24 26.17 -1.75
CA ILE A 273 1.71 25.54 -0.51
C ILE A 273 0.58 24.72 0.12
N ALA A 274 -0.65 25.26 0.18
CA ALA A 274 -1.82 24.51 0.62
C ALA A 274 -2.02 23.23 -0.23
N LEU A 275 -1.95 23.34 -1.55
CA LEU A 275 -2.05 22.21 -2.48
C LEU A 275 -0.96 21.16 -2.23
N LYS A 276 0.30 21.59 -2.06
CA LYS A 276 1.42 20.70 -1.71
C LYS A 276 1.10 19.88 -0.45
N TYR A 277 0.57 20.52 0.58
CA TYR A 277 0.26 19.85 1.85
C TYR A 277 -1.02 19.02 1.81
N CYS A 278 -2.00 19.35 0.95
CA CYS A 278 -3.09 18.44 0.64
C CYS A 278 -2.57 17.12 0.06
N LEU A 279 -1.63 17.17 -0.89
CA LEU A 279 -1.01 15.97 -1.46
C LEU A 279 -0.14 15.21 -0.44
N TYR A 280 0.49 15.91 0.49
CA TYR A 280 1.29 15.32 1.58
C TYR A 280 0.44 14.55 2.59
N PHE A 281 -0.75 15.06 2.91
CA PHE A 281 -1.70 14.44 3.85
C PHE A 281 -2.77 13.59 3.17
N ASP A 282 -2.64 13.32 1.87
CA ASP A 282 -3.59 12.57 1.05
C ASP A 282 -5.03 13.14 1.10
N ARG A 283 -5.16 14.46 1.21
CA ARG A 283 -6.44 15.20 1.24
C ARG A 283 -6.86 15.64 -0.16
N ILE A 284 -6.98 14.67 -1.06
CA ILE A 284 -7.39 14.87 -2.45
C ILE A 284 -8.78 15.52 -2.54
N ASP A 285 -9.64 15.27 -1.55
CA ASP A 285 -10.95 15.88 -1.42
C ASP A 285 -10.91 17.42 -1.35
N LEU A 286 -9.82 18.00 -0.81
CA LEU A 286 -9.61 19.44 -0.69
C LEU A 286 -8.91 20.04 -1.91
N VAL A 287 -8.13 19.25 -2.65
CA VAL A 287 -7.37 19.71 -3.83
C VAL A 287 -8.30 20.36 -4.86
N HIS A 288 -9.50 19.80 -5.05
CA HIS A 288 -10.48 20.34 -5.98
C HIS A 288 -10.92 21.75 -5.63
N HIS A 289 -11.23 21.98 -4.35
CA HIS A 289 -11.67 23.28 -3.87
C HIS A 289 -10.56 24.33 -4.00
N LEU A 290 -9.32 23.92 -3.73
CA LEU A 290 -8.15 24.79 -3.89
C LEU A 290 -7.92 25.16 -5.37
N LEU A 291 -7.95 24.20 -6.30
CA LEU A 291 -7.77 24.50 -7.73
C LEU A 291 -8.88 25.39 -8.31
N ALA A 292 -10.09 25.30 -7.74
CA ALA A 292 -11.20 26.19 -8.08
C ALA A 292 -11.09 27.59 -7.43
N ASN A 293 -9.95 27.92 -6.81
CA ASN A 293 -9.68 29.17 -6.07
C ASN A 293 -10.64 29.43 -4.88
N ASN A 294 -11.21 28.37 -4.30
CA ASN A 294 -12.14 28.48 -3.16
C ASN A 294 -11.41 28.27 -1.82
N ILE A 295 -10.33 29.02 -1.56
CA ILE A 295 -9.49 28.82 -0.37
C ILE A 295 -10.25 29.08 0.95
N GLU A 296 -11.21 30.01 0.95
CA GLU A 296 -12.03 30.34 2.12
C GLU A 296 -12.85 29.14 2.60
N VAL A 297 -13.32 28.28 1.68
CA VAL A 297 -14.14 27.09 1.99
C VAL A 297 -13.33 26.02 2.72
N VAL A 298 -12.01 25.97 2.47
CA VAL A 298 -11.12 24.95 3.03
C VAL A 298 -10.19 25.49 4.11
N GLN A 299 -10.35 26.75 4.51
CA GLN A 299 -9.41 27.44 5.41
C GLN A 299 -9.25 26.71 6.75
N THR A 300 -10.35 26.24 7.36
CA THR A 300 -10.30 25.50 8.63
C THR A 300 -9.56 24.17 8.48
N GLN A 301 -9.76 23.47 7.36
CA GLN A 301 -9.08 22.21 7.06
C GLN A 301 -7.59 22.44 6.80
N VAL A 302 -7.22 23.52 6.10
CA VAL A 302 -5.82 23.93 5.88
C VAL A 302 -5.15 24.30 7.20
N GLN A 303 -5.81 25.05 8.09
CA GLN A 303 -5.30 25.35 9.43
C GLN A 303 -5.08 24.07 10.27
N SER A 304 -6.00 23.11 10.18
CA SER A 304 -5.84 21.80 10.82
C SER A 304 -4.62 21.05 10.27
N MET A 305 -4.40 21.08 8.96
CA MET A 305 -3.22 20.49 8.32
C MET A 305 -1.93 21.20 8.69
N GLN A 306 -1.94 22.53 8.84
CA GLN A 306 -0.80 23.31 9.30
C GLN A 306 -0.34 22.84 10.69
N LYS A 307 -1.29 22.64 11.62
CA LYS A 307 -0.99 22.07 12.95
C LYS A 307 -0.39 20.66 12.86
N LYS A 308 -0.98 19.78 12.04
CA LYS A 308 -0.45 18.42 11.81
C LYS A 308 0.94 18.43 11.17
N ALA A 309 1.22 19.41 10.31
CA ALA A 309 2.52 19.58 9.68
C ALA A 309 3.58 19.98 10.72
N LEU A 310 3.23 20.88 11.65
CA LEU A 310 4.09 21.24 12.76
C LEU A 310 4.43 20.02 13.64
N GLU A 311 3.45 19.18 13.97
CA GLU A 311 3.69 17.92 14.70
C GLU A 311 4.57 16.92 13.92
N SER A 312 4.54 16.98 12.58
CA SER A 312 5.37 16.12 11.72
C SER A 312 6.84 16.55 11.67
N VAL A 313 7.15 17.81 12.00
CA VAL A 313 8.51 18.33 12.08
C VAL A 313 9.33 17.59 13.13
N GLU A 314 8.74 17.32 14.30
CA GLU A 314 9.39 16.55 15.39
C GLU A 314 9.79 15.13 14.95
N LYS A 315 9.10 14.59 13.95
CA LYS A 315 9.34 13.27 13.36
C LYS A 315 10.35 13.30 12.20
N LEU A 316 10.95 14.46 11.90
CA LEU A 316 11.86 14.69 10.77
C LEU A 316 11.28 14.20 9.43
N LYS A 317 10.00 14.52 9.17
CA LYS A 317 9.38 14.31 7.87
C LYS A 317 9.45 15.59 7.05
N ILE A 318 10.26 15.61 5.99
CA ILE A 318 10.50 16.80 5.15
C ILE A 318 9.84 16.60 3.78
N PRO A 319 8.73 17.29 3.46
CA PRO A 319 8.05 17.18 2.17
C PRO A 319 8.90 17.72 1.02
N ILE A 320 9.10 16.91 -0.03
CA ILE A 320 9.92 17.28 -1.20
C ILE A 320 9.04 17.45 -2.43
N THR A 321 8.99 18.67 -2.97
CA THR A 321 8.10 19.03 -4.10
C THR A 321 8.34 18.17 -5.34
N LYS A 322 9.60 17.92 -5.69
CA LYS A 322 10.03 17.08 -6.83
C LYS A 322 10.12 15.60 -6.45
N SER A 323 9.10 15.10 -5.75
CA SER A 323 9.01 13.70 -5.36
C SER A 323 7.57 13.21 -5.22
N ARG A 324 7.36 11.90 -5.30
CA ARG A 324 6.08 11.23 -5.04
C ARG A 324 6.27 9.94 -4.27
N LEU A 325 5.26 9.56 -3.51
CA LEU A 325 5.12 8.22 -2.94
C LEU A 325 4.10 7.46 -3.80
N ALA A 326 4.57 6.59 -4.69
CA ALA A 326 3.75 5.97 -5.71
C ALA A 326 3.85 4.44 -5.68
N PHE A 327 2.78 3.74 -6.07
CA PHE A 327 2.82 2.28 -6.20
C PHE A 327 3.83 1.87 -7.26
N GLY A 328 4.57 0.80 -6.99
CA GLY A 328 5.35 0.12 -8.03
C GLY A 328 4.47 -0.77 -8.89
N VAL A 329 4.68 -0.76 -10.20
CA VAL A 329 4.09 -1.70 -11.16
C VAL A 329 5.17 -2.22 -12.11
N CYS A 330 4.90 -3.35 -12.76
CA CYS A 330 5.81 -3.91 -13.77
C CYS A 330 5.53 -3.29 -15.15
N ASP A 331 6.55 -3.22 -16.00
CA ASP A 331 6.38 -2.88 -17.41
C ASP A 331 5.61 -3.99 -18.15
N PRO A 332 4.36 -3.74 -18.60
CA PRO A 332 3.56 -4.75 -19.29
C PRO A 332 4.10 -5.16 -20.65
N TYR A 333 4.92 -4.31 -21.29
CA TYR A 333 5.37 -4.51 -22.67
C TYR A 333 6.83 -4.92 -22.78
N GLY A 334 7.60 -4.83 -21.68
CA GLY A 334 9.02 -5.18 -21.66
C GLY A 334 9.90 -4.25 -22.51
N ILE A 335 9.48 -2.98 -22.65
CA ILE A 335 10.15 -1.95 -23.46
C ILE A 335 11.18 -1.14 -22.68
N LEU A 336 11.04 -1.04 -21.35
CA LEU A 336 12.00 -0.35 -20.49
C LEU A 336 13.31 -1.12 -20.42
N LYS A 337 14.44 -0.44 -20.60
CA LYS A 337 15.76 -1.04 -20.36
C LYS A 337 16.00 -1.29 -18.86
N PRO A 338 16.96 -2.15 -18.48
CA PRO A 338 17.18 -2.49 -17.08
C PRO A 338 17.45 -1.30 -16.16
N ASP A 339 18.08 -0.23 -16.63
CA ASP A 339 18.40 0.98 -15.84
C ASP A 339 17.37 2.12 -15.99
N GLU A 340 16.27 1.84 -16.68
CA GLU A 340 15.18 2.79 -16.94
C GLU A 340 13.98 2.54 -16.04
N VAL A 341 13.28 3.63 -15.74
CA VAL A 341 12.00 3.65 -15.04
C VAL A 341 11.09 4.66 -15.74
N TYR A 342 9.80 4.37 -15.77
CA TYR A 342 8.80 5.32 -16.26
C TYR A 342 7.98 5.86 -15.09
N PHE A 343 7.80 7.18 -15.06
CA PHE A 343 6.98 7.87 -14.07
C PHE A 343 6.40 9.17 -14.64
N ARG A 344 5.07 9.25 -14.64
CA ARG A 344 4.30 10.42 -15.06
C ARG A 344 3.48 10.93 -13.87
N PRO A 345 4.01 11.87 -13.06
CA PRO A 345 3.29 12.39 -11.91
C PRO A 345 2.23 13.39 -12.31
N THR A 346 1.13 13.40 -11.56
CA THR A 346 0.18 14.50 -11.56
C THR A 346 0.66 15.61 -10.61
N PHE A 347 0.79 16.82 -11.15
CA PHE A 347 1.31 18.02 -10.48
C PHE A 347 0.41 19.23 -10.79
N ASN A 348 -0.16 19.86 -9.75
CA ASN A 348 -0.99 21.08 -9.88
C ASN A 348 -2.07 21.06 -10.98
N GLY A 349 -2.58 19.89 -11.32
CA GLY A 349 -3.66 19.81 -12.29
C GLY A 349 -3.30 19.05 -13.56
N ARG A 350 -2.02 18.71 -13.72
CA ARG A 350 -1.46 18.30 -15.00
C ARG A 350 -0.49 17.16 -14.82
N GLN A 351 -0.47 16.25 -15.78
CA GLN A 351 0.52 15.20 -15.82
C GLN A 351 1.81 15.76 -16.42
N LEU A 352 2.92 15.58 -15.72
CA LEU A 352 4.21 16.09 -16.15
C LEU A 352 5.02 14.97 -16.79
N MET A 353 5.48 15.19 -18.02
CA MET A 353 6.47 14.32 -18.64
C MET A 353 7.86 14.61 -18.04
N LEU A 354 8.50 13.58 -17.50
CA LEU A 354 9.82 13.67 -16.87
C LEU A 354 10.92 13.07 -17.74
N ASP A 355 10.91 13.37 -19.04
CA ASP A 355 11.83 12.74 -19.98
C ASP A 355 13.30 13.14 -19.76
N SER A 356 14.21 12.19 -20.02
CA SER A 356 15.66 12.36 -19.94
C SER A 356 16.18 12.90 -18.60
N LYS A 357 15.47 12.61 -17.50
CA LYS A 357 15.88 12.99 -16.14
C LYS A 357 16.51 11.81 -15.40
N ILE A 358 17.17 12.12 -14.29
CA ILE A 358 17.64 11.12 -13.33
C ILE A 358 16.78 11.26 -12.08
N CYS A 359 16.40 10.13 -11.50
CA CYS A 359 15.76 10.08 -10.19
C CYS A 359 16.48 9.08 -9.29
N PHE A 360 16.29 9.22 -7.97
CA PHE A 360 16.44 8.08 -7.09
C PHE A 360 15.08 7.49 -6.74
N VAL A 361 15.07 6.17 -6.51
CA VAL A 361 13.92 5.41 -6.04
C VAL A 361 14.32 4.65 -4.78
N ALA A 362 13.47 4.71 -3.75
CA ALA A 362 13.69 4.04 -2.48
C ALA A 362 12.36 3.58 -1.87
N LYS A 363 12.40 2.63 -0.93
CA LYS A 363 11.23 2.17 -0.17
C LYS A 363 11.44 2.41 1.31
N SER A 364 10.38 2.76 2.04
CA SER A 364 10.46 2.80 3.50
C SER A 364 9.96 1.47 4.09
N PRO A 365 10.71 0.84 5.02
CA PRO A 365 12.05 1.21 5.48
C PRO A 365 13.17 0.70 4.55
N SER A 366 14.26 1.46 4.44
CA SER A 366 15.54 1.04 3.84
C SER A 366 16.65 1.15 4.88
N TYR A 367 17.65 0.27 4.79
CA TYR A 367 18.75 0.19 5.76
C TYR A 367 20.13 0.08 5.12
N HIS A 368 20.20 -0.34 3.86
CA HIS A 368 21.45 -0.46 3.12
C HIS A 368 21.61 0.73 2.16
N LEU A 369 22.83 1.24 1.98
CA LEU A 369 23.09 2.36 1.06
C LEU A 369 22.70 2.02 -0.39
N GLY A 370 22.79 0.74 -0.77
CA GLY A 370 22.35 0.23 -2.07
C GLY A 370 20.84 0.14 -2.25
N ASP A 371 20.03 0.42 -1.21
CA ASP A 371 18.57 0.49 -1.34
C ASP A 371 18.09 1.78 -2.01
N ILE A 372 18.95 2.80 -2.06
CA ILE A 372 18.70 4.02 -2.84
C ILE A 372 19.21 3.78 -4.26
N LEU A 373 18.31 3.46 -5.18
CA LEU A 373 18.66 3.23 -6.58
C LEU A 373 18.54 4.50 -7.40
N VAL A 374 19.60 4.85 -8.13
CA VAL A 374 19.58 5.93 -9.12
C VAL A 374 19.24 5.35 -10.49
N LEU A 375 18.16 5.82 -11.10
CA LEU A 375 17.60 5.31 -12.36
C LEU A 375 17.35 6.45 -13.35
N LYS A 376 17.25 6.10 -14.64
CA LYS A 376 16.90 7.04 -15.71
C LYS A 376 15.39 7.10 -15.89
N LEU A 377 14.82 8.30 -15.83
CA LEU A 377 13.45 8.55 -16.21
C LEU A 377 13.34 8.70 -17.72
N THR A 378 12.55 7.82 -18.33
CA THR A 378 12.35 7.77 -19.78
C THR A 378 10.88 7.85 -20.12
N SER A 379 10.55 8.50 -21.23
CA SER A 379 9.20 8.53 -21.78
C SER A 379 9.00 7.46 -22.86
N TYR A 380 7.91 6.71 -22.77
CA TYR A 380 7.44 5.79 -23.82
C TYR A 380 5.96 6.00 -24.05
N LYS A 381 5.56 6.18 -25.32
CA LYS A 381 4.17 6.42 -25.72
C LYS A 381 3.24 5.30 -25.26
N GLN A 382 3.72 4.06 -25.32
CA GLN A 382 2.98 2.86 -24.92
C GLN A 382 2.60 2.86 -23.43
N LEU A 383 3.31 3.62 -22.58
CA LEU A 383 3.07 3.70 -21.14
C LEU A 383 2.29 4.96 -20.73
N GLU A 384 1.85 5.79 -21.69
CA GLU A 384 1.21 7.08 -21.39
C GLU A 384 -0.07 6.97 -20.54
N HIS A 385 -0.78 5.85 -20.66
CA HIS A 385 -1.97 5.54 -19.86
C HIS A 385 -1.67 5.28 -18.38
N LEU A 386 -0.41 5.06 -18.00
CA LEU A 386 0.02 4.85 -16.62
C LEU A 386 0.49 6.18 -16.03
N TYR A 387 -0.17 6.64 -14.96
CA TYR A 387 0.22 7.83 -14.22
C TYR A 387 0.14 7.60 -12.72
N ASP A 388 0.90 8.39 -11.96
CA ASP A 388 1.01 8.28 -10.50
C ASP A 388 1.39 6.86 -9.99
N VAL A 389 2.09 6.10 -10.83
CA VAL A 389 2.69 4.78 -10.57
C VAL A 389 4.11 4.74 -11.11
N VAL A 390 5.02 4.08 -10.40
CA VAL A 390 6.41 3.85 -10.85
C VAL A 390 6.45 2.55 -11.64
N VAL A 391 6.71 2.62 -12.94
CA VAL A 391 6.77 1.44 -13.82
C VAL A 391 8.21 0.96 -13.89
N PHE A 392 8.47 -0.23 -13.36
CA PHE A 392 9.78 -0.86 -13.34
C PHE A 392 9.97 -1.80 -14.53
N SER A 393 11.18 -1.77 -15.09
CA SER A 393 11.59 -2.68 -16.16
C SER A 393 11.44 -4.16 -15.77
N THR A 394 10.93 -4.96 -16.70
CA THR A 394 10.92 -6.44 -16.64
C THR A 394 12.17 -7.06 -17.31
N ASN A 395 13.13 -6.21 -17.69
CA ASN A 395 14.41 -6.59 -18.28
C ASN A 395 15.55 -6.55 -17.26
N GLY A 396 16.65 -7.23 -17.58
CA GLY A 396 17.87 -7.24 -16.77
C GLY A 396 18.04 -8.51 -15.96
N ALA A 397 19.07 -8.53 -15.10
CA ALA A 397 19.48 -9.71 -14.36
C ALA A 397 18.76 -9.89 -13.02
N ARG A 398 18.33 -8.78 -12.41
CA ARG A 398 17.63 -8.71 -11.11
C ARG A 398 16.58 -7.58 -11.17
N PRO A 399 15.36 -7.79 -10.66
CA PRO A 399 14.33 -6.75 -10.64
C PRO A 399 14.72 -5.57 -9.75
N ARG A 400 14.46 -4.33 -10.21
CA ARG A 400 14.72 -3.12 -9.42
C ARG A 400 13.95 -3.06 -8.09
N PRO A 401 12.68 -3.48 -8.00
CA PRO A 401 12.00 -3.68 -6.71
C PRO A 401 12.81 -4.51 -5.72
N ASN A 402 13.33 -5.65 -6.14
CA ASN A 402 14.07 -6.56 -5.27
C ASN A 402 15.42 -5.99 -4.81
N GLU A 403 16.04 -5.13 -5.62
CA GLU A 403 17.26 -4.40 -5.24
C GLU A 403 16.99 -3.31 -4.19
N ILE A 404 15.76 -2.80 -4.11
CA ILE A 404 15.33 -1.79 -3.13
C ILE A 404 14.78 -2.52 -1.89
N ALA A 405 15.62 -2.79 -0.89
CA ALA A 405 15.17 -3.40 0.38
C ALA A 405 14.40 -4.75 0.22
N GLY A 406 14.68 -5.52 -0.83
CA GLY A 406 14.03 -6.81 -1.08
C GLY A 406 12.54 -6.70 -1.44
N SER A 407 12.13 -5.56 -2.00
CA SER A 407 10.72 -5.26 -2.28
C SER A 407 10.12 -6.10 -3.41
N ASP A 408 8.79 -6.13 -3.45
CA ASP A 408 7.98 -6.68 -4.54
C ASP A 408 7.01 -5.61 -5.11
N LEU A 409 6.02 -6.04 -5.89
CA LEU A 409 4.99 -5.18 -6.48
C LEU A 409 3.59 -5.51 -5.96
N ASP A 410 3.47 -6.09 -4.75
CA ASP A 410 2.20 -6.56 -4.19
C ASP A 410 1.40 -5.48 -3.40
N GLY A 411 1.89 -4.25 -3.47
CA GLY A 411 1.33 -3.05 -2.84
C GLY A 411 2.36 -2.09 -2.26
N ASP A 412 3.65 -2.33 -2.54
CA ASP A 412 4.71 -1.45 -2.08
C ASP A 412 4.64 -0.07 -2.77
N LYS A 413 4.77 0.97 -1.94
CA LYS A 413 4.89 2.36 -2.38
C LYS A 413 6.37 2.77 -2.31
N TYR A 414 6.84 3.39 -3.38
CA TYR A 414 8.22 3.83 -3.55
C TYR A 414 8.28 5.36 -3.50
N LEU A 415 9.24 5.89 -2.76
CA LEU A 415 9.65 7.28 -2.89
C LEU A 415 10.45 7.41 -4.18
N ILE A 416 9.88 8.06 -5.19
CA ILE A 416 10.59 8.50 -6.38
C ILE A 416 10.88 9.99 -6.27
N CYS A 417 12.14 10.39 -6.43
CA CYS A 417 12.58 11.77 -6.28
C CYS A 417 13.49 12.18 -7.44
N TRP A 418 13.14 13.28 -8.10
CA TRP A 418 13.89 13.87 -9.22
C TRP A 418 14.38 15.29 -8.88
N ASP A 419 14.59 15.57 -7.60
CA ASP A 419 15.28 16.77 -7.14
C ASP A 419 16.79 16.60 -7.31
N ASN A 420 17.39 17.39 -8.23
CA ASN A 420 18.82 17.33 -8.55
C ASN A 420 19.73 17.49 -7.32
N ASP A 421 19.30 18.25 -6.30
CA ASP A 421 20.08 18.45 -5.08
C ASP A 421 20.20 17.17 -4.24
N LEU A 422 19.27 16.22 -4.44
CA LEU A 422 19.14 14.99 -3.66
C LEU A 422 19.55 13.75 -4.46
N ILE A 423 20.05 13.87 -5.69
CA ILE A 423 20.51 12.74 -6.51
C ILE A 423 21.95 12.38 -6.11
N PRO A 424 22.19 11.17 -5.55
CA PRO A 424 23.54 10.76 -5.22
C PRO A 424 24.41 10.57 -6.47
N LYS A 425 25.65 11.06 -6.42
CA LYS A 425 26.63 10.85 -7.51
C LYS A 425 27.31 9.48 -7.43
N LYS A 426 27.37 8.91 -6.23
CA LYS A 426 27.93 7.59 -5.97
C LYS A 426 26.79 6.62 -5.67
N ILE A 427 26.84 5.46 -6.31
CA ILE A 427 25.89 4.36 -6.08
C ILE A 427 26.60 3.19 -5.39
N ASN A 428 25.90 2.52 -4.49
CA ASN A 428 26.36 1.30 -3.85
C ASN A 428 25.66 0.09 -4.47
N LYS A 429 26.32 -1.08 -4.44
CA LYS A 429 25.67 -2.31 -4.90
C LYS A 429 24.49 -2.66 -3.98
N PRO A 430 23.35 -3.10 -4.53
CA PRO A 430 22.23 -3.58 -3.74
C PRO A 430 22.62 -4.76 -2.85
N MET A 431 22.03 -4.84 -1.67
CA MET A 431 22.20 -5.99 -0.78
C MET A 431 21.53 -7.24 -1.39
N ASP A 432 22.03 -8.42 -1.06
CA ASP A 432 21.35 -9.68 -1.37
C ASP A 432 20.26 -9.93 -0.32
N TYR A 433 19.01 -9.95 -0.77
CA TYR A 433 17.82 -10.16 0.07
C TYR A 433 17.28 -11.59 -0.03
N SER A 434 18.05 -12.53 -0.57
CA SER A 434 17.68 -13.94 -0.57
C SER A 434 17.47 -14.47 0.85
N SER A 435 16.40 -15.24 1.05
CA SER A 435 16.08 -15.81 2.36
C SER A 435 17.12 -16.85 2.76
N THR A 436 17.73 -16.70 3.94
CA THR A 436 18.83 -17.55 4.40
C THR A 436 18.40 -18.79 5.21
N ALA A 437 17.12 -18.95 5.55
CA ALA A 437 16.65 -20.05 6.39
C ALA A 437 15.41 -20.77 5.79
N LYS A 438 15.47 -22.10 5.72
CA LYS A 438 14.28 -22.94 5.54
C LYS A 438 13.48 -22.91 6.83
N ALA A 439 12.26 -22.38 6.77
CA ALA A 439 11.40 -22.30 7.93
C ALA A 439 10.95 -23.71 8.36
N GLN A 440 10.84 -23.94 9.67
CA GLN A 440 10.42 -25.23 10.21
C GLN A 440 8.98 -25.52 9.79
N GLU A 441 8.73 -26.75 9.32
CA GLU A 441 7.40 -27.23 8.96
C GLU A 441 6.84 -28.08 10.11
N SER A 442 5.55 -27.89 10.40
CA SER A 442 4.82 -28.73 11.34
C SER A 442 3.65 -29.42 10.62
N ALA A 443 3.44 -30.71 10.92
CA ALA A 443 2.35 -31.48 10.35
C ALA A 443 0.97 -30.99 10.86
N LEU A 444 0.93 -30.55 12.12
CA LEU A 444 -0.27 -30.06 12.82
C LEU A 444 0.00 -28.64 13.35
N ILE A 445 -0.87 -27.70 12.98
CA ILE A 445 -0.88 -26.33 13.50
C ILE A 445 -2.30 -26.09 14.02
N GLU A 446 -2.42 -25.92 15.32
CA GLU A 446 -3.66 -25.72 16.06
C GLU A 446 -3.87 -24.24 16.40
N ARG A 447 -5.06 -23.91 16.94
CA ARG A 447 -5.40 -22.56 17.40
C ARG A 447 -4.37 -21.99 18.38
N LYS A 448 -3.89 -22.81 19.33
CA LYS A 448 -2.90 -22.39 20.34
C LYS A 448 -1.58 -21.92 19.72
N ASP A 449 -1.12 -22.58 18.66
CA ASP A 449 0.11 -22.21 17.97
C ASP A 449 -0.04 -20.85 17.25
N ARG A 450 -1.24 -20.58 16.71
CA ARG A 450 -1.56 -19.27 16.10
C ARG A 450 -1.63 -18.16 17.14
N ILE A 451 -2.10 -18.46 18.35
CA ILE A 451 -2.13 -17.51 19.47
C ILE A 451 -0.70 -17.20 19.92
N ALA A 452 0.12 -18.23 20.16
CA ALA A 452 1.51 -18.07 20.55
C ALA A 452 2.34 -17.31 19.50
N GLN A 453 2.01 -17.46 18.20
CA GLN A 453 2.66 -16.70 17.12
C GLN A 453 2.25 -15.21 17.08
N PHE A 454 1.06 -14.88 17.60
CA PHE A 454 0.58 -13.49 17.70
C PHE A 454 1.11 -12.78 18.95
N ALA A 455 1.07 -13.47 20.09
CA ALA A 455 1.54 -12.97 21.38
C ALA A 455 3.03 -12.61 21.33
#